data_AF-A0A517D467-F1
#
_entry.id   AF-A0A517D467-F1
#
_cell.length_a   1.000
_cell.length_b   1.000
_cell.length_c   1.000
_cell.angle_alpha   90.00
_cell.angle_beta   90.00
_cell.angle_gamma   90.00
#
_symmetry.space_group_name_H-M   'P 1'
#
loop_
_entity.id
_entity.type
_entity.pdbx_description
1 polymer ?
#
loop_
_entity_poly.entity_id
_entity_poly.type
_entity_poly.pdbx_seq_one_letter_code
_entity_poly.pdbx_strand_id
1 'polypeptide(L)'
;MQALLDERDYQTITNEVLKRIKQQYSLVPKSHNQIEDWVGIQEFTNCLPVKKDKEWVRMFILSLPTFKNWVINLNAGSGHPTKINKTKGLAWVNDHQNEVDWNQSLPR
;
A
#
# COMPACT_ATOMS: atom_id res chain seq x y z
N MET A 1 24.07 -55.05 4.06
CA MET A 1 24.08 -54.34 2.76
C MET A 1 24.07 -52.85 3.05
N GLN A 2 25.18 -52.13 2.80
CA GLN A 2 25.20 -50.67 2.83
C GLN A 2 24.68 -50.18 1.48
N ALA A 3 23.57 -49.46 1.48
CA ALA A 3 23.10 -48.77 0.28
C ALA A 3 24.09 -47.63 -0.01
N LEU A 4 24.92 -47.79 -1.04
CA LEU A 4 25.72 -46.71 -1.60
C LEU A 4 24.77 -45.84 -2.41
N LEU A 5 24.30 -44.76 -1.80
CA LEU A 5 23.61 -43.69 -2.54
C LEU A 5 24.59 -43.16 -3.59
N ASP A 6 24.18 -43.20 -4.85
CA ASP A 6 24.97 -42.62 -5.93
C ASP A 6 24.68 -41.11 -6.07
N GLU A 7 25.47 -40.42 -6.90
CA GLU A 7 25.32 -38.97 -7.08
C GLU A 7 23.92 -38.55 -7.56
N ARG A 8 23.22 -39.42 -8.30
CA ARG A 8 21.86 -39.16 -8.78
C ARG A 8 20.84 -39.32 -7.65
N ASP A 9 21.07 -40.25 -6.74
CA ASP A 9 20.25 -40.38 -5.53
C ASP A 9 20.37 -39.13 -4.66
N TYR A 10 21.58 -38.59 -4.48
CA TYR A 10 21.78 -37.34 -3.75
C TYR A 10 21.08 -36.15 -4.41
N GLN A 11 21.12 -36.04 -5.74
CA GLN A 11 20.42 -34.98 -6.47
C GLN A 11 18.89 -35.12 -6.33
N THR A 12 18.37 -36.34 -6.43
CA THR A 12 16.95 -36.63 -6.25
C THR A 12 16.48 -36.24 -4.85
N ILE A 13 17.21 -36.65 -3.82
CA ILE A 13 16.90 -36.31 -2.43
C ILE A 13 16.95 -34.79 -2.23
N THR A 14 17.98 -34.13 -2.75
CA THR A 14 18.14 -32.67 -2.64
C THR A 14 16.97 -31.93 -3.29
N ASN A 15 16.55 -32.36 -4.48
CA ASN A 15 15.42 -31.75 -5.19
C ASN A 15 14.09 -31.94 -4.45
N GLU A 16 13.82 -33.13 -3.91
CA GLU A 16 12.61 -33.38 -3.13
C GLU A 16 12.61 -32.61 -1.80
N VAL A 17 13.75 -32.50 -1.11
CA VAL A 17 13.89 -31.68 0.10
C VAL A 17 13.64 -30.20 -0.22
N LEU A 18 14.26 -29.66 -1.28
CA LEU A 18 14.04 -28.27 -1.70
C LEU A 18 12.58 -28.00 -2.09
N LYS A 19 11.94 -28.94 -2.78
CA LYS A 19 10.52 -28.85 -3.15
C LYS A 19 9.61 -28.83 -1.92
N ARG A 20 9.84 -29.71 -0.94
CA ARG A 20 9.08 -29.72 0.32
C ARG A 20 9.30 -28.47 1.14
N ILE A 21 10.53 -27.95 1.19
CA ILE A 21 10.84 -26.67 1.84
C ILE A 21 10.08 -25.54 1.16
N LYS A 22 10.05 -25.46 -0.18
CA LYS A 22 9.25 -24.46 -0.93
C LYS A 22 7.74 -24.58 -0.72
N GLN A 23 7.24 -25.78 -0.41
CA GLN A 23 5.82 -26.02 -0.13
C GLN A 23 5.45 -25.68 1.33
N GLN A 24 6.33 -26.01 2.29
CA GLN A 24 6.12 -25.81 3.73
C GLN A 24 6.41 -24.37 4.16
N TYR A 25 7.47 -23.79 3.61
CA TYR A 25 7.82 -22.40 3.80
C TYR A 25 7.41 -21.65 2.54
N SER A 26 6.51 -20.66 2.70
CA SER A 26 6.32 -19.63 1.68
C SER A 26 7.59 -18.76 1.60
N LEU A 27 8.69 -19.32 1.07
CA LEU A 27 10.00 -18.66 0.91
C LEU A 27 10.04 -17.71 -0.28
N VAL A 28 9.00 -17.71 -1.09
CA VAL A 28 8.69 -16.57 -1.93
C VAL A 28 7.86 -15.66 -1.05
N PRO A 29 8.26 -14.40 -0.78
CA PRO A 29 7.30 -13.42 -0.31
C PRO A 29 6.17 -13.47 -1.34
N LYS A 30 4.99 -13.97 -0.97
CA LYS A 30 3.82 -13.81 -1.81
C LYS A 30 3.63 -12.31 -1.85
N SER A 31 4.20 -11.65 -2.85
CA SER A 31 3.90 -10.28 -3.16
C SER A 31 2.50 -10.25 -3.79
N HIS A 32 1.50 -10.68 -3.01
CA HIS A 32 0.27 -9.91 -2.87
C HIS A 32 0.52 -8.71 -1.92
N ASN A 33 1.76 -8.23 -1.85
CA ASN A 33 1.98 -6.81 -1.68
C ASN A 33 1.37 -6.18 -2.93
N GLN A 34 0.08 -5.84 -2.86
CA GLN A 34 -0.33 -4.56 -3.42
C GLN A 34 0.72 -3.59 -2.90
N ILE A 35 1.68 -3.23 -3.75
CA ILE A 35 2.65 -2.19 -3.45
C ILE A 35 1.76 -1.03 -3.05
N GLU A 36 1.69 -0.73 -1.76
CA GLU A 36 0.84 0.35 -1.30
C GLU A 36 1.33 1.59 -2.04
N ASP A 37 0.50 2.11 -2.93
CA ASP A 37 0.89 3.18 -3.84
C ASP A 37 0.87 4.48 -3.02
N TRP A 38 2.00 4.75 -2.36
CA TRP A 38 2.19 5.92 -1.52
C TRP A 38 2.58 7.12 -2.37
N VAL A 39 1.63 8.01 -2.59
CA VAL A 39 1.79 9.18 -3.48
C VAL A 39 1.83 10.49 -2.69
N GLY A 40 2.35 11.55 -3.31
CA GLY A 40 2.30 12.89 -2.73
C GLY A 40 0.89 13.48 -2.74
N ILE A 41 0.64 14.48 -1.88
CA ILE A 41 -0.68 15.15 -1.82
C ILE A 41 -1.13 15.72 -3.17
N GLN A 42 -0.21 16.28 -3.95
CA GLN A 42 -0.53 16.84 -5.26
C GLN A 42 -0.95 15.76 -6.26
N GLU A 43 -0.27 14.62 -6.26
CA GLU A 43 -0.66 13.50 -7.12
C GLU A 43 -2.02 12.96 -6.68
N PHE A 44 -2.25 12.79 -5.38
CA PHE A 44 -3.55 12.37 -4.85
C PHE A 44 -4.68 13.32 -5.26
N THR A 45 -4.45 14.65 -5.19
CA THR A 45 -5.47 15.65 -5.59
C THR A 45 -5.85 15.55 -7.07
N ASN A 46 -4.94 15.10 -7.94
CA ASN A 46 -5.21 14.92 -9.36
C ASN A 46 -6.05 13.68 -9.65
N CYS A 47 -6.14 12.73 -8.70
CA CYS A 47 -6.90 11.50 -8.85
C CYS A 47 -8.31 11.59 -8.23
N LEU A 48 -8.65 12.70 -7.57
CA LEU A 48 -9.97 12.89 -6.96
C LEU A 48 -11.06 13.09 -8.03
N PRO A 49 -12.30 12.66 -7.76
CA PRO A 49 -13.43 12.85 -8.69
C PRO A 49 -13.73 14.34 -8.95
N VAL A 50 -13.45 15.20 -7.97
CA VAL A 50 -13.55 16.65 -8.09
C VAL A 50 -12.19 17.26 -7.79
N LYS A 51 -11.68 18.08 -8.72
CA LYS A 51 -10.37 18.74 -8.58
C LYS A 51 -10.41 19.76 -7.45
N LYS A 52 -9.50 19.60 -6.49
CA LYS A 52 -9.36 20.46 -5.31
C LYS A 52 -7.92 20.82 -5.03
N ASP A 53 -7.73 21.91 -4.31
CA ASP A 53 -6.43 22.38 -3.88
C ASP A 53 -5.86 21.48 -2.78
N LYS A 54 -4.52 21.43 -2.69
CA LYS A 54 -3.82 20.63 -1.68
C LYS A 54 -4.26 20.95 -0.25
N GLU A 55 -4.50 22.23 0.07
CA GLU A 55 -4.87 22.65 1.42
C GLU A 55 -6.30 22.27 1.75
N TRP A 56 -7.20 22.34 0.76
CA TRP A 56 -8.58 21.84 0.91
C TRP A 56 -8.59 20.34 1.20
N VAL A 57 -7.84 19.56 0.42
CA VAL A 57 -7.73 18.11 0.60
C VAL A 57 -7.11 17.76 1.96
N ARG A 58 -6.07 18.51 2.38
CA ARG A 58 -5.48 18.37 3.72
C ARG A 58 -6.51 18.61 4.83
N MET A 59 -7.31 19.67 4.73
CA MET A 59 -8.25 20.07 5.79
C MET A 59 -9.52 19.23 5.85
N PHE A 60 -10.08 18.81 4.73
CA PHE A 60 -11.43 18.23 4.69
C PHE A 60 -11.45 16.73 4.39
N ILE A 61 -10.37 16.18 3.82
CA ILE A 61 -10.28 14.74 3.51
C ILE A 61 -9.26 14.07 4.42
N LEU A 62 -8.00 14.53 4.38
CA LEU A 62 -6.91 13.84 5.07
C LEU A 62 -6.94 14.02 6.59
N SER A 63 -7.69 15.01 7.09
CA SER A 63 -7.93 15.24 8.52
C SER A 63 -8.93 14.24 9.12
N LEU A 64 -9.68 13.51 8.29
CA LEU A 64 -10.68 12.56 8.75
C LEU A 64 -10.00 11.39 9.50
N PRO A 65 -10.61 10.87 10.59
CA PRO A 65 -10.01 9.80 11.39
C PRO A 65 -9.62 8.56 10.59
N THR A 66 -10.40 8.22 9.56
CA THR A 66 -10.14 7.08 8.66
C THR A 66 -8.80 7.18 7.94
N PHE A 67 -8.34 8.40 7.63
CA PHE A 67 -7.09 8.64 6.91
C PHE A 67 -5.84 8.59 7.81
N LYS A 68 -5.99 8.50 9.13
CA LYS A 68 -4.86 8.52 10.08
C LYS A 68 -3.81 7.42 9.79
N ASN A 69 -4.25 6.26 9.32
CA ASN A 69 -3.36 5.13 8.98
C ASN A 69 -2.96 5.12 7.50
N TRP A 70 -3.52 6.00 6.69
CA TRP A 70 -3.31 6.07 5.23
C TRP A 70 -2.55 7.32 4.82
N VAL A 71 -2.12 8.12 5.79
CA VAL A 71 -1.39 9.36 5.57
C VAL A 71 -0.17 9.41 6.49
N ILE A 72 0.97 9.77 5.91
CA ILE A 72 2.23 9.98 6.60
C ILE A 72 2.58 11.47 6.48
N ASN A 73 3.06 12.08 7.57
CA ASN A 73 3.54 13.45 7.59
C ASN A 73 2.49 14.50 7.14
N LEU A 74 1.22 14.35 7.55
CA LEU A 74 0.15 15.30 7.17
C LEU A 74 0.44 16.75 7.61
N ASN A 75 0.94 16.90 8.85
CA ASN A 75 1.23 18.18 9.51
C ASN A 75 2.73 18.34 9.82
N ALA A 76 3.59 17.59 9.12
CA ALA A 76 5.02 17.74 9.32
C ALA A 76 5.51 19.05 8.67
N GLY A 77 6.49 19.69 9.31
CA GLY A 77 7.09 20.94 8.81
C GLY A 77 7.87 20.76 7.50
N SER A 78 8.55 21.84 7.09
CA SER A 78 9.40 21.85 5.89
C SER A 78 10.44 20.72 5.93
N GLY A 79 10.48 19.88 4.89
CA GLY A 79 11.43 18.77 4.75
C GLY A 79 10.80 17.37 4.79
N HIS A 80 9.53 17.26 5.20
CA HIS A 80 8.82 15.98 5.29
C HIS A 80 7.60 15.98 4.37
N PRO A 81 7.71 15.48 3.13
CA PRO A 81 6.57 15.46 2.22
C PRO A 81 5.46 14.55 2.75
N THR A 82 4.22 15.03 2.68
CA THR A 82 3.03 14.23 2.99
C THR A 82 2.88 13.12 1.96
N LYS A 83 2.77 11.87 2.44
CA LYS A 83 2.49 10.70 1.59
C LYS A 83 1.14 10.11 1.94
N ILE A 84 0.41 9.65 0.93
CA ILE A 84 -0.95 9.15 1.05
C ILE A 84 -1.04 7.80 0.36
N ASN A 85 -1.65 6.81 1.01
CA ASN A 85 -1.96 5.53 0.39
C ASN A 85 -3.11 5.75 -0.63
N LYS A 86 -2.75 5.84 -1.91
CA LYS A 86 -3.65 6.19 -3.00
C LYS A 86 -4.79 5.20 -3.14
N THR A 87 -4.49 3.91 -3.11
CA THR A 87 -5.50 2.85 -3.29
C THR A 87 -6.59 2.93 -2.22
N LYS A 88 -6.20 2.98 -0.95
CA LYS A 88 -7.17 3.04 0.17
C LYS A 88 -7.89 4.38 0.22
N GLY A 89 -7.16 5.47 0.02
CA GLY A 89 -7.72 6.82 0.02
C GLY A 89 -8.76 7.02 -1.09
N LEU A 90 -8.46 6.62 -2.33
CA LEU A 90 -9.38 6.76 -3.45
C LEU A 90 -10.58 5.83 -3.33
N ALA A 91 -10.39 4.58 -2.88
CA ALA A 91 -11.51 3.68 -2.63
C ALA A 91 -12.52 4.31 -1.66
N TRP A 92 -12.02 4.83 -0.52
CA TRP A 92 -12.89 5.50 0.45
C TRP A 92 -13.60 6.73 -0.12
N VAL A 93 -12.87 7.59 -0.85
CA VAL A 93 -13.45 8.81 -1.46
C VAL A 93 -14.56 8.45 -2.46
N ASN A 94 -14.36 7.42 -3.27
CA ASN A 94 -15.37 6.99 -4.24
C ASN A 94 -16.62 6.42 -3.54
N ASP A 95 -16.42 5.62 -2.48
CA ASP A 95 -17.53 5.03 -1.72
C ASP A 95 -18.33 6.09 -0.93
N HIS A 96 -17.69 7.18 -0.50
CA HIS A 96 -18.28 8.21 0.37
C HIS A 96 -18.38 9.57 -0.34
N GLN A 97 -18.44 9.58 -1.68
CA GLN A 97 -18.42 10.83 -2.45
C GLN A 97 -19.54 11.80 -2.07
N ASN A 98 -20.71 11.29 -1.68
CA ASN A 98 -21.87 12.08 -1.28
C ASN A 98 -21.78 12.63 0.15
N GLU A 99 -20.90 12.08 0.98
CA GLU A 99 -20.70 12.53 2.37
C GLU A 99 -19.72 13.70 2.45
N VAL A 100 -18.89 13.86 1.42
CA VAL A 100 -17.96 14.96 1.30
C VAL A 100 -18.67 16.18 0.70
N ASP A 101 -18.69 17.30 1.44
CA ASP A 101 -19.14 18.58 0.88
C ASP A 101 -18.07 19.19 -0.03
N TRP A 102 -18.09 18.78 -1.30
CA TRP A 102 -17.18 19.31 -2.32
C TRP A 102 -17.35 20.80 -2.61
N ASN A 103 -18.43 21.46 -2.16
CA ASN A 103 -18.63 22.89 -2.38
C ASN A 103 -18.14 23.74 -1.19
N GLN A 104 -17.69 23.10 -0.12
CA GLN A 104 -17.12 23.80 1.03
C GLN A 104 -15.91 24.64 0.62
N SER A 105 -15.88 25.89 1.07
CA SER A 105 -14.73 26.78 0.89
C SER A 105 -13.73 26.64 2.03
N LEU A 106 -12.46 26.90 1.74
CA LEU A 106 -11.45 27.06 2.80
C LEU A 106 -11.87 28.22 3.73
N PRO A 107 -11.78 28.05 5.07
CA PRO A 107 -11.99 29.16 5.99
C PRO A 107 -10.93 30.24 5.72
N ARG A 108 -11.39 31.49 5.70
CA ARG A 108 -10.54 32.67 5.50
C ARG A 108 -9.82 33.07 6.78
#